data_AF-A0A756I5U0-F1
#
_entry.id   AF-A0A756I5U0-F1
#
_cell.length_a   1.000
_cell.length_b   1.000
_cell.length_c   1.000
_cell.angle_alpha   90.00
_cell.angle_beta   90.00
_cell.angle_gamma   90.00
#
_symmetry.space_group_name_H-M   'P 1'
#
loop_
_entity.id
_entity.type
_entity.pdbx_description
1 polymer ?
#
loop_
_entity_poly.entity_id
_entity_poly.type
_entity_poly.pdbx_seq_one_letter_code
_entity_poly.pdbx_strand_id
1 'polypeptide(L)'
;MSYENYLGVIKQFEREVKRPSKLNTIADVYSSPSDFRAVQAICTHCYLSVEAAACLWGIERCIRSRASMFIGYDGRWSVAQCWANLSDSTNHKNNINESRFKKWAAMNNDWSDFYHRTLEFLKLCRLKGLNFSHESLYDVIKMRDNTMKKYEDGSYLRVPKPELFNIAMWTEFSESSKFF
;
A
#
# COMPACT_ATOMS: atom_id res chain seq x y z
N MET A 1 1.03 16.96 6.12
CA MET A 1 0.45 16.77 7.46
C MET A 1 -0.28 15.43 7.68
N SER A 2 -0.65 14.61 6.68
CA SER A 2 -1.30 13.31 7.00
C SER A 2 -0.35 12.13 7.20
N TYR A 3 0.80 12.12 6.52
CA TYR A 3 1.83 11.10 6.71
C TYR A 3 2.59 11.26 8.04
N GLU A 4 2.83 12.50 8.50
CA GLU A 4 3.46 12.78 9.80
C GLU A 4 2.63 12.26 10.97
N ASN A 5 1.30 12.38 10.90
CA ASN A 5 0.39 11.78 11.89
C ASN A 5 0.56 10.27 11.94
N TYR A 6 0.65 9.63 10.78
CA TYR A 6 0.90 8.19 10.70
C TYR A 6 2.24 7.82 11.34
N LEU A 7 3.32 8.55 11.04
CA LEU A 7 4.62 8.35 11.68
C LEU A 7 4.57 8.51 13.21
N GLY A 8 3.79 9.49 13.70
CA GLY A 8 3.54 9.68 15.12
C GLY A 8 2.93 8.43 15.77
N VAL A 9 1.91 7.85 15.13
CA VAL A 9 1.29 6.59 15.60
C VAL A 9 2.29 5.44 15.55
N ILE A 10 3.04 5.27 14.46
CA ILE A 10 4.04 4.19 14.36
C ILE A 10 5.12 4.31 15.44
N LYS A 11 5.54 5.53 15.79
CA LYS A 11 6.47 5.79 16.89
C LYS A 11 5.86 5.45 18.25
N GLN A 12 4.59 5.78 18.47
CA GLN A 12 3.87 5.44 19.70
C GLN A 12 3.79 3.91 19.91
N PHE A 13 3.59 3.14 18.83
CA PHE A 13 3.48 1.69 18.86
C PHE A 13 4.73 0.98 18.34
N GLU A 14 5.92 1.57 18.56
CA GLU A 14 7.18 1.07 17.98
C GLU A 14 7.52 -0.37 18.44
N ARG A 15 7.21 -0.70 19.68
CA ARG A 15 7.45 -2.04 20.23
C ARG A 15 6.57 -3.09 19.54
N GLU A 16 5.30 -2.76 19.35
CA GLU A 16 4.29 -3.61 18.75
C GLU A 16 4.59 -3.81 17.27
N VAL A 17 4.94 -2.74 16.55
CA VAL A 17 5.22 -2.84 15.11
C VAL A 17 6.45 -3.73 14.82
N LYS A 18 7.43 -3.76 15.74
CA LYS A 18 8.64 -4.60 15.64
C LYS A 18 8.48 -6.01 16.20
N ARG A 19 7.34 -6.35 16.83
CA ARG A 19 7.13 -7.67 17.47
C ARG A 19 7.35 -8.83 16.48
N PRO A 20 8.03 -9.92 16.85
CA PRO A 20 8.24 -11.06 15.96
C PRO A 20 6.91 -11.79 15.68
N SER A 21 6.35 -11.62 14.49
CA SER A 21 5.30 -12.44 13.88
C SER A 21 4.75 -11.72 12.65
N LYS A 22 4.43 -12.45 11.58
CA LYS A 22 3.74 -11.87 10.43
C LYS A 22 2.23 -11.89 10.67
N LEU A 23 1.56 -10.86 10.16
CA LEU A 23 0.13 -10.90 9.95
C LEU A 23 -0.11 -11.49 8.54
N ASN A 24 -0.81 -12.61 8.46
CA ASN A 24 -1.14 -13.28 7.21
C ASN A 24 -2.30 -12.60 6.50
N THR A 25 -3.27 -12.10 7.26
CA THR A 25 -4.43 -11.36 6.76
C THR A 25 -4.60 -10.04 7.52
N ILE A 26 -5.39 -9.11 6.97
CA ILE A 26 -5.77 -7.90 7.72
C ILE A 26 -6.61 -8.24 8.96
N ALA A 27 -7.34 -9.36 8.96
CA ALA A 27 -8.17 -9.76 10.09
C ALA A 27 -7.34 -10.14 11.32
N ASP A 28 -6.09 -10.57 11.11
CA ASP A 28 -5.18 -10.94 12.19
C ASP A 28 -4.91 -9.77 13.15
N VAL A 29 -5.04 -8.50 12.71
CA VAL A 29 -4.87 -7.32 13.58
C VAL A 29 -5.90 -7.27 14.71
N TYR A 30 -7.08 -7.85 14.50
CA TYR A 30 -8.17 -7.83 15.48
C TYR A 30 -7.99 -8.92 16.56
N SER A 31 -7.10 -9.87 16.33
CA SER A 31 -6.80 -10.93 17.31
C SER A 31 -5.96 -10.45 18.49
N SER A 32 -5.27 -9.32 18.35
CA SER A 32 -4.39 -8.77 19.38
C SER A 32 -4.86 -7.39 19.85
N PRO A 33 -5.14 -7.18 21.15
CA PRO A 33 -5.56 -5.87 21.66
C PRO A 33 -4.54 -4.74 21.44
N SER A 34 -3.25 -5.07 21.26
CA SER A 34 -2.22 -4.08 20.95
C SER A 34 -2.27 -3.65 19.49
N ASP A 35 -2.42 -4.60 18.56
CA ASP A 35 -2.55 -4.30 17.12
C ASP A 35 -3.85 -3.56 16.85
N PHE A 36 -4.95 -3.97 17.48
CA PHE A 36 -6.23 -3.29 17.34
C PHE A 36 -6.18 -1.83 17.81
N ARG A 37 -5.50 -1.54 18.94
CA ARG A 37 -5.30 -0.17 19.41
C ARG A 37 -4.49 0.68 18.43
N ALA A 38 -3.47 0.11 17.80
CA ALA A 38 -2.72 0.81 16.76
C ALA A 38 -3.59 1.12 15.53
N VAL A 39 -4.42 0.16 15.10
CA VAL A 39 -5.38 0.36 14.00
C VAL A 39 -6.39 1.47 14.32
N GLN A 40 -6.93 1.49 15.54
CA GLN A 40 -7.82 2.57 15.97
C GLN A 40 -7.13 3.94 15.96
N ALA A 41 -5.89 4.02 16.45
CA ALA A 41 -5.10 5.24 16.41
C ALA A 41 -4.86 5.70 14.97
N ILE A 42 -4.48 4.81 14.05
CA ILE A 42 -4.33 5.13 12.62
C ILE A 42 -5.65 5.64 12.05
N CYS A 43 -6.77 4.94 12.30
CA CYS A 43 -8.09 5.34 11.82
C CYS A 43 -8.43 6.78 12.25
N THR A 44 -8.27 7.10 13.54
CA THR A 44 -8.57 8.43 14.10
C THR A 44 -7.60 9.51 13.60
N HIS A 45 -6.30 9.28 13.66
CA HIS A 45 -5.29 10.31 13.37
C HIS A 45 -5.06 10.53 11.87
N CYS A 46 -5.36 9.51 11.03
CA CYS A 46 -5.15 9.56 9.59
C CYS A 46 -6.44 9.68 8.78
N TYR A 47 -7.62 9.65 9.43
CA TYR A 47 -8.95 9.69 8.80
C TYR A 47 -9.19 8.56 7.78
N LEU A 48 -8.72 7.36 8.10
CA LEU A 48 -8.85 6.16 7.27
C LEU A 48 -10.03 5.31 7.73
N SER A 49 -10.64 4.53 6.82
CA SER A 49 -11.52 3.43 7.25
C SER A 49 -10.77 2.43 8.11
N VAL A 50 -11.52 1.61 8.85
CA VAL A 50 -10.94 0.60 9.74
C VAL A 50 -10.15 -0.43 8.93
N GLU A 51 -10.65 -0.86 7.77
CA GLU A 51 -9.96 -1.80 6.89
C GLU A 51 -8.70 -1.20 6.24
N ALA A 52 -8.74 0.07 5.83
CA ALA A 52 -7.57 0.77 5.32
C ALA A 52 -6.47 0.88 6.39
N ALA A 53 -6.86 1.24 7.62
CA ALA A 53 -5.95 1.32 8.77
C ALA A 53 -5.36 -0.04 9.13
N ALA A 54 -6.17 -1.10 9.12
CA ALA A 54 -5.73 -2.48 9.33
C ALA A 54 -4.74 -2.94 8.24
N CYS A 55 -5.01 -2.62 6.98
CA CYS A 55 -4.12 -2.90 5.85
C CYS A 55 -2.76 -2.22 6.05
N LEU A 56 -2.76 -0.92 6.36
CA LEU A 56 -1.55 -0.13 6.58
C LEU A 56 -0.72 -0.65 7.75
N TRP A 57 -1.35 -0.91 8.91
CA TRP A 57 -0.70 -1.52 10.07
C TRP A 57 -0.11 -2.90 9.76
N GLY A 58 -0.89 -3.73 9.06
CA GLY A 58 -0.47 -5.06 8.64
C GLY A 58 0.78 -5.05 7.78
N ILE A 59 0.82 -4.11 6.81
CA ILE A 59 1.97 -3.95 5.92
C ILE A 59 3.18 -3.46 6.72
N GLU A 60 3.03 -2.45 7.57
CA GLU A 60 4.12 -1.92 8.39
C GLU A 60 4.71 -2.98 9.32
N ARG A 61 3.86 -3.79 9.96
CA ARG A 61 4.26 -4.96 10.75
C ARG A 61 5.07 -5.94 9.90
N CYS A 62 4.58 -6.27 8.70
CA CYS A 62 5.27 -7.21 7.81
C CYS A 62 6.66 -6.72 7.37
N ILE A 63 6.77 -5.42 7.14
CA ILE A 63 8.02 -4.74 6.79
C ILE A 63 8.99 -4.74 7.98
N ARG A 64 8.56 -4.25 9.15
CA ARG A 64 9.43 -4.02 10.31
C ARG A 64 9.75 -5.28 11.10
N SER A 65 8.88 -6.29 11.09
CA SER A 65 9.11 -7.55 11.82
C SER A 65 10.10 -8.48 11.10
N ARG A 66 10.54 -8.15 9.88
CA ARG A 66 11.44 -8.99 9.09
C ARG A 66 12.62 -8.18 8.62
N ALA A 67 13.79 -8.43 9.23
CA ALA A 67 15.07 -7.93 8.70
C ALA A 67 15.24 -8.26 7.20
N SER A 68 14.68 -9.38 6.75
CA SER A 68 14.72 -9.80 5.36
C SER A 68 13.79 -8.98 4.44
N MET A 69 12.71 -8.37 4.94
CA MET A 69 11.84 -7.43 4.19
C MET A 69 12.18 -5.96 4.48
N PHE A 70 13.23 -5.72 5.27
CA PHE A 70 13.77 -4.40 5.51
C PHE A 70 14.51 -3.96 4.24
N ILE A 71 13.73 -3.51 3.27
CA ILE A 71 14.20 -2.66 2.20
C ILE A 71 14.59 -1.34 2.88
N GLY A 72 15.70 -0.72 2.50
CA GLY A 72 15.96 0.65 2.93
C GLY A 72 14.88 1.53 2.31
N TYR A 73 13.77 1.75 3.01
CA TYR A 73 12.72 2.65 2.56
C TYR A 73 13.26 4.07 2.67
N ASP A 74 14.02 4.46 1.65
CA ASP A 74 14.81 5.68 1.57
C ASP A 74 14.29 6.66 0.51
N GLY A 75 13.03 6.49 0.08
CA GLY A 75 12.28 7.51 -0.67
C GLY A 75 12.61 7.63 -2.16
N ARG A 76 13.27 6.64 -2.77
CA ARG A 76 13.75 6.77 -4.17
C ARG A 76 12.66 6.75 -5.23
N TRP A 77 11.66 5.89 -5.10
CA TRP A 77 10.61 5.71 -6.10
C TRP A 77 9.23 5.65 -5.45
N SER A 78 8.21 6.05 -6.21
CA SER A 78 6.83 5.78 -5.83
C SER A 78 6.47 4.31 -6.01
N VAL A 79 5.38 3.86 -5.40
CA VAL A 79 4.86 2.50 -5.59
C VAL A 79 4.55 2.21 -7.06
N ALA A 80 3.95 3.17 -7.78
CA ALA A 80 3.64 3.02 -9.21
C ALA A 80 4.91 2.92 -10.06
N GLN A 81 5.93 3.73 -9.77
CA GLN A 81 7.23 3.66 -10.44
C GLN A 81 7.97 2.35 -10.15
N CYS A 82 7.88 1.81 -8.92
CA CYS A 82 8.41 0.47 -8.62
C CYS A 82 7.69 -0.61 -9.42
N TRP A 83 6.38 -0.52 -9.58
CA TRP A 83 5.64 -1.43 -10.46
C TRP A 83 6.06 -1.31 -11.92
N ALA A 84 6.35 -0.11 -12.43
CA ALA A 84 6.89 0.11 -13.76
C ALA A 84 8.26 -0.58 -13.90
N ASN A 85 9.18 -0.35 -12.96
CA ASN A 85 10.49 -1.00 -12.92
C ASN A 85 10.43 -2.53 -12.78
N LEU A 86 9.39 -3.06 -12.10
CA LEU A 86 9.14 -4.51 -12.06
C LEU A 86 8.59 -5.03 -13.39
N SER A 87 7.79 -4.23 -14.08
CA SER A 87 7.24 -4.57 -15.40
C SER A 87 8.34 -4.61 -16.46
N ASP A 88 9.40 -3.81 -16.33
CA ASP A 88 10.51 -3.82 -17.27
C ASP A 88 11.56 -4.92 -16.99
N SER A 89 11.62 -5.89 -17.91
CA SER A 89 12.91 -6.50 -18.28
C SER A 89 12.95 -7.10 -19.68
N THR A 90 11.85 -7.17 -20.42
CA THR A 90 11.81 -7.83 -21.73
C THR A 90 10.52 -7.43 -22.44
N ASN A 91 10.58 -6.96 -23.70
CA ASN A 91 9.46 -6.68 -24.62
C ASN A 91 8.57 -7.92 -24.94
N HIS A 92 8.15 -8.67 -23.92
CA HIS A 92 7.33 -9.84 -24.04
C HIS A 92 5.86 -9.42 -24.02
N LYS A 93 5.10 -9.88 -25.03
CA LYS A 93 3.64 -9.71 -25.13
C LYS A 93 2.84 -10.16 -23.90
N ASN A 94 3.46 -10.87 -22.95
CA ASN A 94 2.88 -11.33 -21.69
C ASN A 94 3.66 -10.80 -20.48
N ASN A 95 3.63 -9.49 -20.26
CA ASN A 95 4.23 -8.89 -19.07
C ASN A 95 3.42 -9.26 -17.81
N ILE A 96 3.88 -10.29 -17.10
CA ILE A 96 3.22 -10.82 -15.88
C ILE A 96 3.11 -9.72 -14.81
N ASN A 97 4.09 -8.83 -14.70
CA ASN A 97 4.12 -7.80 -13.67
C ASN A 97 3.18 -6.63 -14.01
N GLU A 98 3.01 -6.30 -15.29
CA GLU A 98 1.94 -5.38 -15.72
C GLU A 98 0.56 -5.99 -15.38
N SER A 99 0.35 -7.28 -15.65
CA SER A 99 -0.89 -7.98 -15.26
C SER A 99 -1.14 -7.96 -13.76
N ARG A 100 -0.08 -8.17 -12.95
CA ARG A 100 -0.13 -8.08 -11.49
C ARG A 100 -0.47 -6.67 -11.02
N PHE A 101 0.12 -5.65 -11.63
CA PHE A 101 -0.21 -4.26 -11.37
C PHE A 101 -1.68 -3.96 -11.69
N LYS A 102 -2.20 -4.39 -12.85
CA LYS A 102 -3.63 -4.22 -13.20
C LYS A 102 -4.53 -4.77 -12.11
N LYS A 103 -4.21 -5.97 -11.64
CA LYS A 103 -4.96 -6.64 -10.57
C LYS A 103 -4.78 -5.93 -9.22
N TRP A 104 -3.59 -5.41 -8.91
CA TRP A 104 -3.33 -4.67 -7.67
C TRP A 104 -4.08 -3.34 -7.61
N ALA A 105 -4.14 -2.59 -8.72
CA ALA A 105 -4.83 -1.31 -8.84
C ALA A 105 -6.37 -1.43 -9.01
N ALA A 106 -6.91 -2.66 -9.12
CA ALA A 106 -8.33 -2.86 -9.38
C ALA A 106 -9.20 -2.57 -8.14
N MET A 107 -10.30 -1.84 -8.35
CA MET A 107 -11.23 -1.43 -7.28
C MET A 107 -12.24 -2.50 -6.87
N ASN A 108 -12.38 -3.58 -7.65
CA ASN A 108 -13.29 -4.68 -7.35
C ASN A 108 -12.72 -5.68 -6.33
N ASN A 109 -11.45 -5.56 -5.97
CA ASN A 109 -10.84 -6.34 -4.89
C ASN A 109 -11.20 -5.73 -3.54
N ASP A 110 -11.39 -6.55 -2.52
CA ASP A 110 -11.52 -6.06 -1.14
C ASP A 110 -10.15 -5.67 -0.54
N TRP A 111 -10.16 -5.20 0.71
CA TRP A 111 -8.93 -4.84 1.43
C TRP A 111 -8.01 -6.02 1.73
N SER A 112 -8.57 -7.23 1.87
CA SER A 112 -7.78 -8.44 2.11
C SER A 112 -7.00 -8.81 0.86
N ASP A 113 -7.64 -8.81 -0.31
CA ASP A 113 -6.98 -9.06 -1.60
C ASP A 113 -5.93 -7.99 -1.89
N PHE A 114 -6.26 -6.72 -1.68
CA PHE A 114 -5.30 -5.63 -1.83
C PHE A 114 -4.08 -5.80 -0.92
N TYR A 115 -4.29 -6.19 0.34
CA TYR A 115 -3.22 -6.51 1.28
C TYR A 115 -2.31 -7.63 0.76
N HIS A 116 -2.88 -8.77 0.34
CA HIS A 116 -2.09 -9.90 -0.17
C HIS A 116 -1.29 -9.54 -1.42
N ARG A 117 -1.89 -8.81 -2.35
CA ARG A 117 -1.20 -8.33 -3.57
C ARG A 117 -0.10 -7.33 -3.22
N THR A 118 -0.32 -6.49 -2.23
CA THR A 118 0.71 -5.57 -1.73
C THR A 118 1.86 -6.36 -1.09
N LEU A 119 1.58 -7.41 -0.32
CA LEU A 119 2.64 -8.29 0.19
C LEU A 119 3.42 -9.01 -0.92
N GLU A 120 2.77 -9.38 -2.02
CA GLU A 120 3.43 -9.92 -3.22
C GLU A 120 4.35 -8.88 -3.86
N PHE A 121 3.87 -7.64 -4.04
CA PHE A 121 4.65 -6.50 -4.51
C PHE A 121 5.92 -6.28 -3.68
N LEU A 122 5.79 -6.21 -2.34
CA LEU A 122 6.94 -6.01 -1.45
C LEU A 122 8.01 -7.09 -1.61
N LYS A 123 7.59 -8.34 -1.83
CA LYS A 123 8.51 -9.46 -2.10
C LYS A 123 9.22 -9.29 -3.44
N LEU A 124 8.50 -8.86 -4.49
CA LEU A 124 9.07 -8.61 -5.81
C LEU A 124 10.08 -7.46 -5.78
N CYS A 125 9.73 -6.33 -5.15
CA CYS A 125 10.64 -5.21 -4.94
C CYS A 125 11.92 -5.66 -4.27
N ARG A 126 11.82 -6.42 -3.17
CA ARG A 126 12.98 -6.99 -2.49
C ARG A 126 13.83 -7.86 -3.43
N LEU A 127 13.21 -8.80 -4.16
CA LEU A 127 13.92 -9.71 -5.07
C LEU A 127 14.69 -8.97 -6.17
N LYS A 128 14.20 -7.80 -6.57
CA LYS A 128 14.79 -6.94 -7.60
C LYS A 128 15.64 -5.79 -7.04
N GLY A 129 15.76 -5.68 -5.71
CA GLY A 129 16.49 -4.59 -5.06
C GLY A 129 15.86 -3.21 -5.30
N LEU A 130 14.54 -3.13 -5.47
CA LEU A 130 13.81 -1.88 -5.67
C LEU A 130 13.36 -1.30 -4.32
N ASN A 131 13.75 -0.06 -4.06
CA ASN A 131 13.30 0.69 -2.89
C ASN A 131 12.15 1.63 -3.27
N PHE A 132 11.21 1.83 -2.35
CA PHE A 132 10.12 2.80 -2.52
C PHE A 132 9.94 3.67 -1.28
N SER A 133 9.24 4.79 -1.46
CA SER A 133 8.87 5.71 -0.38
C SER A 133 7.76 5.14 0.49
N HIS A 134 7.99 5.05 1.81
CA HIS A 134 6.94 4.74 2.78
C HIS A 134 5.76 5.72 2.72
N GLU A 135 6.03 7.00 2.43
CA GLU A 135 4.99 8.00 2.21
C GLU A 135 4.14 7.65 0.99
N SER A 136 4.76 7.21 -0.11
CA SER A 136 4.04 6.77 -1.30
C SER A 136 3.10 5.58 -1.00
N LEU A 137 3.54 4.62 -0.17
CA LEU A 137 2.67 3.52 0.25
C LEU A 137 1.48 4.00 1.10
N TYR A 138 1.73 4.94 2.01
CA TYR A 138 0.67 5.57 2.80
C TYR A 138 -0.34 6.30 1.91
N ASP A 139 0.14 7.10 0.96
CA ASP A 139 -0.70 7.89 0.05
C ASP A 139 -1.53 7.00 -0.87
N VAL A 140 -0.95 5.91 -1.37
CA VAL A 140 -1.65 4.87 -2.13
C VAL A 140 -2.83 4.30 -1.36
N ILE A 141 -2.61 3.91 -0.11
CA ILE A 141 -3.66 3.33 0.74
C ILE A 141 -4.74 4.36 1.03
N LYS A 142 -4.35 5.59 1.35
CA LYS A 142 -5.28 6.70 1.61
C LYS A 142 -6.11 7.06 0.38
N MET A 143 -5.49 7.13 -0.79
CA MET A 143 -6.16 7.42 -2.04
C MET A 143 -7.14 6.32 -2.42
N ARG A 144 -6.76 5.05 -2.22
CA ARG A 144 -7.66 3.90 -2.40
C ARG A 144 -8.87 3.98 -1.46
N ASP A 145 -8.64 4.26 -0.19
CA ASP A 145 -9.71 4.40 0.81
C ASP A 145 -10.71 5.50 0.44
N ASN A 146 -10.20 6.69 0.09
CA ASN A 146 -11.04 7.80 -0.37
C ASN A 146 -11.81 7.43 -1.65
N THR A 147 -11.19 6.68 -2.56
CA THR A 147 -11.82 6.23 -3.79
C THR A 147 -12.94 5.24 -3.50
N MET A 148 -12.75 4.28 -2.59
CA MET A 148 -13.81 3.37 -2.16
C MET A 148 -15.00 4.11 -1.56
N LYS A 149 -14.77 5.04 -0.64
CA LYS A 149 -15.82 5.88 -0.04
C LYS A 149 -16.62 6.63 -1.11
N LYS A 150 -15.92 7.21 -2.10
CA LYS A 150 -16.55 7.89 -3.26
C LYS A 150 -17.39 6.96 -4.13
N TYR A 151 -17.00 5.69 -4.26
CA TYR A 151 -17.79 4.70 -4.98
C TYR A 151 -19.04 4.30 -4.19
N GLU A 152 -18.89 4.08 -2.88
CA GLU A 152 -19.99 3.69 -1.97
C GLU A 152 -21.07 4.77 -1.86
N ASP A 153 -20.67 6.04 -1.77
CA ASP A 153 -21.62 7.17 -1.66
C ASP A 153 -22.09 7.73 -3.01
N GLY A 154 -21.59 7.17 -4.13
CA GLY A 154 -21.95 7.58 -5.49
C GLY A 154 -21.35 8.92 -5.94
N SER A 155 -20.53 9.59 -5.11
CA SER A 155 -19.90 10.86 -5.43
C SER A 155 -18.81 10.74 -6.49
N TYR A 156 -18.32 9.53 -6.80
CA TYR A 156 -17.31 9.28 -7.85
C TYR A 156 -17.68 9.88 -9.22
N LEU A 157 -18.97 10.07 -9.51
CA LEU A 157 -19.47 10.70 -10.74
C LEU A 157 -19.18 12.21 -10.82
N ARG A 158 -18.90 12.85 -9.69
CA ARG A 158 -18.74 14.30 -9.55
C ARG A 158 -17.28 14.74 -9.39
N VAL A 159 -16.36 13.79 -9.27
CA VAL A 159 -14.94 14.05 -9.01
C VAL A 159 -14.13 13.80 -10.29
N PRO A 160 -13.05 14.57 -10.53
CA PRO A 160 -12.17 14.31 -11.65
C PRO A 160 -11.62 12.88 -11.62
N LYS A 161 -11.75 12.18 -12.75
CA LYS A 161 -11.24 10.81 -12.92
C LYS A 161 -9.79 10.61 -12.47
N PRO A 162 -8.84 11.52 -12.74
CA PRO A 162 -7.45 11.36 -12.30
C PRO A 162 -7.24 11.30 -10.79
N GLU A 163 -8.22 11.73 -9.98
CA GLU A 163 -8.17 11.62 -8.52
C GLU A 163 -8.60 10.24 -7.99
N LEU A 164 -9.16 9.38 -8.85
CA LEU A 164 -9.57 8.04 -8.47
C LEU A 164 -8.35 7.13 -8.47
N PHE A 165 -8.16 6.39 -7.40
CA PHE A 165 -7.00 5.53 -7.14
C PHE A 165 -6.56 4.70 -8.34
N ASN A 166 -7.48 3.93 -8.93
CA ASN A 166 -7.18 3.08 -10.07
C ASN A 166 -6.63 3.89 -11.24
N ILE A 167 -7.21 5.06 -11.53
CA ILE A 167 -6.80 5.91 -12.66
C ILE A 167 -5.48 6.61 -12.34
N ALA A 168 -5.34 7.19 -11.15
CA ALA A 168 -4.13 7.84 -10.68
C ALA A 168 -2.92 6.91 -10.79
N MET A 169 -3.05 5.70 -10.25
CA MET A 169 -2.00 4.68 -10.31
C MET A 169 -1.67 4.29 -11.75
N TRP A 170 -2.69 4.13 -12.60
CA TRP A 170 -2.48 3.80 -14.02
C TRP A 170 -1.72 4.89 -14.78
N THR A 171 -2.06 6.15 -14.55
CA THR A 171 -1.37 7.29 -15.16
C THR A 171 0.09 7.32 -14.74
N GLU A 172 0.36 7.28 -13.43
CA GLU A 172 1.72 7.35 -12.89
C GLU A 172 2.57 6.15 -13.31
N PHE A 173 1.99 4.94 -13.33
CA PHE A 173 2.63 3.75 -13.87
C PHE A 173 3.01 3.93 -15.34
N SER A 174 2.07 4.39 -16.16
CA SER A 174 2.28 4.57 -17.60
C SER A 174 3.30 5.66 -17.91
N GLU A 175 3.31 6.74 -17.13
CA GLU A 175 4.30 7.80 -17.25
C GLU A 175 5.69 7.30 -16.86
N SER A 176 5.79 6.56 -15.75
CA SER A 176 7.05 5.97 -15.29
C SER A 176 7.61 4.98 -16.30
N SER A 177 6.77 4.17 -16.95
CA SER A 177 7.19 3.20 -17.97
C SER A 177 7.63 3.82 -19.30
N LYS A 178 7.38 5.12 -19.56
CA LYS A 178 7.83 5.77 -20.81
C LYS A 178 9.30 6.18 -20.79
N PHE A 179 9.91 6.23 -19.61
CA PHE A 179 11.29 6.69 -19.43
C PHE A 179 12.33 5.55 -19.50
N PHE A 180 11.91 4.38 -19.99
CA PHE A 180 12.73 3.17 -20.11
C PHE A 180 12.62 2.56 -21.51
#